data_AF-A0A379IXQ2-F1
#
_entry.id   AF-A0A379IXQ2-F1
#
_cell.length_a   1.000
_cell.length_b   1.000
_cell.length_c   1.000
_cell.angle_alpha   90.00
_cell.angle_beta   90.00
_cell.angle_gamma   90.00
#
_symmetry.space_group_name_H-M   'P 1'
#
loop_
_entity.id
_entity.type
_entity.pdbx_description
1 polymer ?
#
loop_
_entity_poly.entity_id
_entity_poly.type
_entity_poly.pdbx_seq_one_letter_code
_entity_poly.pdbx_strand_id
1 'polypeptide(L)'
;MSVEKLVLVPVWHEAAHLFSEQERSALAWTEEVTLVGETHVSDEAYAAASSAFTPKDLVDLTAAIAAMNAFNRMGVSFRLSPAAKA
;
A
#
# COMPACT_ATOMS: atom_id res chain seq x y z
N MET A 1 -1.44 13.56 9.76
CA MET A 1 -2.01 13.36 8.41
C MET A 1 -3.30 14.15 8.34
N SER A 2 -3.49 14.98 7.31
CA SER A 2 -4.75 15.73 7.13
C SER A 2 -5.87 14.79 6.67
N VAL A 3 -7.12 15.18 6.92
CA VAL A 3 -8.29 14.43 6.44
C VAL A 3 -8.27 14.34 4.90
N GLU A 4 -7.95 15.42 4.21
CA GLU A 4 -7.81 15.48 2.75
C GLU A 4 -6.83 14.42 2.24
N LYS A 5 -5.64 14.32 2.86
CA LYS A 5 -4.64 13.32 2.46
C LYS A 5 -5.14 11.90 2.66
N LEU A 6 -5.83 11.64 3.79
CA LEU A 6 -6.37 10.32 4.10
C LEU A 6 -7.46 9.90 3.12
N VAL A 7 -8.42 10.78 2.82
CA VAL A 7 -9.55 10.44 1.93
C VAL A 7 -9.15 10.30 0.46
N LEU A 8 -8.00 10.87 0.08
CA LEU A 8 -7.46 10.80 -1.28
C LEU A 8 -6.49 9.63 -1.52
N VAL A 9 -6.18 8.81 -0.51
CA VAL A 9 -5.33 7.61 -0.68
C VAL A 9 -5.86 6.66 -1.78
N PRO A 10 -7.16 6.35 -1.89
CA PRO A 10 -7.67 5.44 -2.93
C PRO A 10 -7.48 5.95 -4.36
N VAL A 11 -7.22 7.24 -4.53
CA VAL A 11 -7.04 7.92 -5.83
C VAL A 11 -5.73 8.72 -5.87
N TRP A 12 -4.72 8.24 -5.16
CA TRP A 12 -3.48 8.99 -4.90
C TRP A 12 -2.76 9.43 -6.19
N HIS A 13 -2.89 8.68 -7.30
CA HIS A 13 -2.33 9.06 -8.60
C HIS A 13 -2.88 10.40 -9.11
N GLU A 14 -4.18 10.64 -8.94
CA GLU A 14 -4.85 11.91 -9.32
C GLU A 14 -4.50 13.05 -8.35
N ALA A 15 -4.13 12.69 -7.12
CA ALA A 15 -3.74 13.61 -6.06
C ALA A 15 -2.22 13.56 -5.77
N ALA A 16 -1.40 13.19 -6.76
CA ALA A 16 0.02 12.89 -6.54
C ALA A 16 0.82 14.04 -5.88
N HIS A 17 0.38 15.28 -6.08
CA HIS A 17 0.97 16.47 -5.46
C HIS A 17 0.82 16.54 -3.93
N LEU A 18 -0.09 15.75 -3.33
CA LEU A 18 -0.27 15.64 -1.88
C LEU A 18 0.65 14.61 -1.22
N PHE A 19 1.36 13.80 -2.02
CA PHE A 19 2.20 12.71 -1.58
C PHE A 19 3.66 12.97 -1.97
N SER A 20 4.58 12.74 -1.04
CA SER A 20 6.01 12.80 -1.35
C SER A 20 6.38 11.72 -2.37
N GLU A 21 7.56 11.85 -2.99
CA GLU A 21 8.08 10.81 -3.89
C GLU A 21 8.17 9.44 -3.21
N GLN A 22 8.64 9.41 -1.96
CA GLN A 22 8.72 8.19 -1.18
C GLN A 22 7.33 7.59 -0.87
N GLU A 23 6.34 8.44 -0.55
CA GLU A 23 4.96 7.98 -0.33
C GLU A 23 4.32 7.44 -1.61
N ARG A 24 4.54 8.09 -2.75
CA ARG A 24 4.06 7.60 -4.06
C ARG A 24 4.68 6.25 -4.42
N SER A 25 5.98 6.09 -4.16
CA SER A 25 6.67 4.81 -4.36
C SER A 25 6.13 3.72 -3.43
N ALA A 26 5.85 4.03 -2.16
CA ALA A 26 5.22 3.08 -1.24
C ALA A 26 3.80 2.68 -1.68
N LEU A 27 2.99 3.63 -2.16
CA LEU A 27 1.62 3.37 -2.62
C LEU A 27 1.62 2.50 -3.87
N ALA A 28 2.46 2.81 -4.87
CA ALA A 28 2.63 1.98 -6.06
C ALA A 28 3.10 0.57 -5.71
N TRP A 29 4.10 0.44 -4.83
CA TRP A 29 4.58 -0.86 -4.35
C TRP A 29 3.48 -1.63 -3.60
N THR A 30 2.64 -0.92 -2.83
CA THR A 30 1.51 -1.53 -2.12
C THR A 30 0.49 -2.14 -3.07
N GLU A 31 0.18 -1.46 -4.18
CA GLU A 31 -0.74 -1.97 -5.20
C GLU A 31 -0.19 -3.24 -5.88
N GLU A 32 1.07 -3.18 -6.31
CA GLU A 32 1.79 -4.30 -6.93
C GLU A 32 1.83 -5.54 -6.04
N VAL A 33 2.22 -5.39 -4.77
CA VAL A 33 2.31 -6.52 -3.82
C VAL A 33 0.94 -7.02 -3.38
N THR A 34 -0.06 -6.14 -3.27
CA THR A 34 -1.44 -6.54 -2.90
C THR A 34 -2.07 -7.40 -3.99
N LEU A 35 -1.79 -7.07 -5.26
CA LEU A 35 -2.27 -7.80 -6.44
C LEU A 35 -1.22 -8.77 -7.01
N VAL A 36 -0.29 -9.27 -6.18
CA VAL A 36 0.84 -10.12 -6.62
C VAL A 36 0.43 -11.34 -7.46
N GLY A 37 -0.77 -11.89 -7.25
CA GLY A 37 -1.27 -13.00 -8.07
C GLY A 37 -1.62 -12.62 -9.52
N GLU A 38 -1.78 -11.33 -9.79
CA GLU A 38 -2.08 -10.77 -11.11
C GLU A 38 -0.83 -10.06 -11.68
N THR A 39 -0.23 -9.18 -10.89
CA THR A 39 0.90 -8.34 -11.32
C THR A 39 2.22 -9.10 -11.42
N HIS A 40 2.36 -10.18 -10.63
CA HIS A 40 3.61 -10.91 -10.43
C HIS A 40 4.78 -10.04 -9.92
N VAL A 41 4.51 -8.79 -9.55
CA VAL A 41 5.50 -7.76 -9.17
C VAL A 41 6.55 -7.60 -10.27
N SER A 42 6.30 -6.66 -11.20
CA SER A 42 7.21 -6.42 -12.32
C SER A 42 8.61 -5.97 -11.87
N ASP A 43 9.63 -6.24 -12.69
CA ASP A 43 11.00 -5.75 -12.45
C ASP A 43 11.04 -4.20 -12.38
N GLU A 44 10.19 -3.53 -13.17
CA GLU A 44 10.05 -2.07 -13.16
C GLU A 44 9.50 -1.58 -11.81
N ALA A 45 8.45 -2.23 -11.28
CA ALA A 45 7.90 -1.90 -9.97
C ALA A 45 8.93 -2.10 -8.85
N TYR A 46 9.67 -3.21 -8.88
CA TYR A 46 10.72 -3.48 -7.91
C TYR A 46 11.85 -2.45 -8.00
N ALA A 47 12.31 -2.12 -9.21
CA ALA A 47 13.35 -1.11 -9.43
C ALA A 47 12.92 0.26 -8.89
N ALA A 48 11.69 0.70 -9.19
CA ALA A 48 11.14 1.96 -8.69
C ALA A 48 11.05 1.98 -7.16
N ALA A 49 10.55 0.92 -6.52
CA ALA A 49 10.51 0.82 -5.07
C ALA A 49 11.91 0.83 -4.44
N SER A 50 12.83 0.01 -4.97
CA SER A 50 14.20 -0.09 -4.45
C SER A 50 15.01 1.20 -4.57
N SER A 51 14.70 2.07 -5.53
CA SER A 51 15.32 3.39 -5.63
C SER A 51 14.88 4.39 -4.56
N ALA A 52 13.70 4.19 -3.96
CA ALA A 52 13.09 5.11 -2.99
C ALA A 52 13.29 4.69 -1.52
N PHE A 53 13.77 3.46 -1.28
CA PHE A 53 13.91 2.87 0.05
C PHE A 53 15.27 2.23 0.24
N THR A 54 15.76 2.22 1.49
CA THR A 54 16.87 1.32 1.82
C THR A 54 16.40 -0.13 1.74
N PRO A 55 17.31 -1.11 1.57
CA PRO A 55 16.92 -2.52 1.55
C PRO A 55 16.13 -2.95 2.79
N LYS A 56 16.50 -2.41 3.97
CA LYS A 56 15.77 -2.66 5.22
C LYS A 56 14.36 -2.07 5.16
N ASP A 57 14.23 -0.80 4.77
CA ASP A 57 12.93 -0.13 4.75
C ASP A 57 11.97 -0.77 3.74
N LEU A 58 12.48 -1.25 2.60
CA LEU A 58 11.67 -1.98 1.61
C LEU A 58 11.17 -3.32 2.15
N VAL A 59 11.99 -4.03 2.92
CA VAL A 59 11.56 -5.27 3.61
C VAL A 59 10.50 -4.95 4.65
N ASP A 60 10.71 -3.92 5.47
CA ASP A 60 9.75 -3.50 6.50
C ASP A 60 8.41 -3.06 5.87
N LEU A 61 8.46 -2.30 4.77
CA LEU A 61 7.28 -1.91 3.98
C LEU A 61 6.53 -3.14 3.45
N THR A 62 7.25 -4.09 2.83
CA THR A 62 6.67 -5.31 2.27
C THR A 62 6.04 -6.18 3.36
N ALA A 63 6.67 -6.26 4.53
CA ALA A 63 6.12 -6.97 5.69
C ALA A 63 4.83 -6.32 6.19
N ALA A 64 4.75 -4.98 6.24
CA ALA A 64 3.53 -4.27 6.60
C ALA A 64 2.39 -4.51 5.60
N ILE A 65 2.68 -4.49 4.29
CA ILE A 65 1.71 -4.80 3.23
C ILE A 65 1.20 -6.23 3.37
N ALA A 66 2.10 -7.20 3.58
CA ALA A 66 1.75 -8.61 3.76
C ALA A 66 0.88 -8.83 5.01
N ALA A 67 1.23 -8.20 6.14
CA ALA A 67 0.44 -8.28 7.36
C ALA A 67 -0.97 -7.71 7.17
N MET A 68 -1.11 -6.55 6.53
CA MET A 68 -2.42 -5.96 6.25
C MET A 68 -3.23 -6.84 5.28
N ASN A 69 -2.59 -7.40 4.26
CA ASN A 69 -3.20 -8.36 3.35
C ASN A 69 -3.72 -9.62 4.08
N ALA A 70 -3.00 -10.12 5.08
CA ALA A 70 -3.43 -11.23 5.91
C ALA A 70 -4.62 -10.85 6.80
N PHE A 71 -4.58 -9.68 7.45
CA PHE A 71 -5.69 -9.19 8.27
C PHE A 71 -6.95 -8.95 7.44
N ASN A 72 -6.83 -8.40 6.23
CA ASN A 72 -7.96 -8.21 5.32
C ASN A 72 -8.62 -9.56 4.95
N ARG A 73 -7.81 -10.57 4.63
CA ARG A 73 -8.31 -11.92 4.32
C ARG A 73 -9.08 -12.51 5.50
N MET A 74 -8.53 -12.43 6.72
CA MET A 74 -9.21 -12.90 7.92
C MET A 74 -10.50 -12.10 8.20
N GLY A 75 -10.44 -10.77 8.20
CA GLY A 75 -11.60 -9.93 8.50
C GLY A 75 -12.76 -10.18 7.56
N VAL A 76 -12.49 -10.24 6.26
CA VAL A 76 -13.51 -10.49 5.22
C VAL A 76 -14.02 -11.93 5.28
N SER A 77 -13.14 -12.93 5.45
CA SER A 77 -13.55 -14.35 5.48
C SER A 77 -14.39 -14.68 6.71
N PHE A 78 -14.12 -14.04 7.84
CA PHE A 78 -14.84 -14.23 9.10
C PHE A 78 -15.96 -13.19 9.34
N ARG A 79 -16.30 -12.37 8.32
CA ARG A 79 -17.40 -11.39 8.37
C ARG A 79 -17.31 -10.44 9.57
N LEU A 80 -16.10 -10.05 9.95
CA LEU A 80 -15.89 -9.07 11.02
C LEU A 80 -16.48 -7.72 10.59
N SER A 81 -17.37 -7.17 11.42
CA SER A 81 -17.96 -5.86 11.17
C SER A 81 -17.11 -4.74 11.79
N PRO A 82 -16.95 -3.59 11.13
CA PRO A 82 -16.28 -2.44 11.72
C PRO A 82 -16.98 -2.01 13.01
N ALA A 83 -16.22 -1.62 14.03
CA ALA A 83 -16.76 -1.05 15.26
C ALA A 83 -17.24 0.42 15.11
N ALA A 84 -17.42 0.88 13.87
CA ALA A 84 -17.87 2.23 13.57
C ALA A 84 -19.30 2.41 14.12
N LYS A 85 -19.49 3.47 14.90
CA LYS A 85 -20.81 3.88 15.38
C LYS A 85 -21.40 4.87 14.37
N ALA A 86 -22.70 4.74 14.12
CA ALA A 86 -23.48 5.69 13.33
C ALA A 86 -23.52 7.07 14.00
#